data_AF-A0A0F4YQU2-F1
#
_entry.id   AF-A0A0F4YQU2-F1
#
_cell.length_a   1.000
_cell.length_b   1.000
_cell.length_c   1.000
_cell.angle_alpha   90.00
_cell.angle_beta   90.00
_cell.angle_gamma   90.00
#
_symmetry.space_group_name_H-M   'P 1'
#
loop_
_entity.id
_entity.type
_entity.pdbx_description
1 polymer ?
#
loop_
_entity_poly.entity_id
_entity_poly.type
_entity_poly.pdbx_seq_one_letter_code
_entity_poly.pdbx_strand_id
1 'polypeptide(L)'
;MTLQRQYLPIEALPAWARLNGIICHGVAFECFQSSDGTDKGSAVIAKEEKYNGDPASEDSRPEILIRVPPDMVLSLELVDSYAKSDRYLREVLDAVGEYGRTARGAILIFLLLQITYSSQEDNAQPRIGVSNPWSEYIKFLPASVPLPTFYTDDERSLLYGTSLKDAVDTKIASLEREFEHLRTSTAKIPWCAREWWDVDTGRLTFDDWKMVDALYRSRALDLPGTGHAMVPCVDMANHASGDATVALYETDEE
;
A
#
# COMPACT_ATOMS: atom_id res chain seq x y z
N MET A 1 6.06 20.54 9.78
CA MET A 1 6.84 19.68 8.85
C MET A 1 5.91 18.55 8.37
N THR A 2 6.18 17.84 7.28
CA THR A 2 5.36 16.67 6.88
C THR A 2 6.16 15.38 7.02
N LEU A 3 5.48 14.23 7.04
CA LEU A 3 6.16 12.95 6.87
C LEU A 3 6.83 12.91 5.49
N GLN A 4 8.05 12.37 5.43
CA GLN A 4 8.83 12.31 4.19
C GLN A 4 9.32 10.89 4.00
N ARG A 5 8.68 10.18 3.07
CA ARG A 5 9.09 8.85 2.67
C ARG A 5 10.29 8.95 1.72
N GLN A 6 11.34 8.17 1.99
CA GLN A 6 12.43 7.97 1.03
C GLN A 6 11.95 7.10 -0.13
N TYR A 7 12.52 7.31 -1.33
CA TYR A 7 12.15 6.54 -2.52
C TYR A 7 13.35 5.77 -3.04
N LEU A 8 13.10 4.52 -3.44
CA LEU A 8 14.09 3.67 -4.07
C LEU A 8 13.77 3.48 -5.56
N PRO A 9 14.79 3.38 -6.42
CA PRO A 9 14.61 3.07 -7.84
C PRO A 9 14.00 1.67 -8.01
N ILE A 10 13.09 1.50 -8.96
CA ILE A 10 12.38 0.22 -9.17
C ILE A 10 13.35 -0.91 -9.54
N GLU A 11 14.50 -0.57 -10.12
CA GLU A 11 15.58 -1.47 -10.47
C GLU A 11 16.20 -2.18 -9.26
N ALA A 12 16.01 -1.65 -8.04
CA ALA A 12 16.45 -2.29 -6.80
C ALA A 12 15.40 -3.28 -6.22
N LEU A 13 14.16 -3.26 -6.72
CA LEU A 13 13.09 -4.14 -6.24
C LEU A 13 13.43 -5.64 -6.41
N PRO A 14 14.03 -6.12 -7.52
CA PRO A 14 14.42 -7.53 -7.65
C PRO A 14 15.38 -8.00 -6.55
N ALA A 15 16.30 -7.13 -6.10
CA ALA A 15 17.24 -7.46 -5.03
C ALA A 15 16.53 -7.57 -3.68
N TRP A 16 15.61 -6.65 -3.40
CA TRP A 16 14.74 -6.70 -2.22
C TRP A 16 13.83 -7.95 -2.24
N ALA A 17 13.22 -8.26 -3.37
CA ALA A 17 12.33 -9.41 -3.54
C ALA A 17 13.05 -10.73 -3.21
N ARG A 18 14.25 -10.92 -3.80
CA ARG A 18 15.08 -12.11 -3.55
C ARG A 18 15.51 -12.23 -2.08
N LEU A 19 15.85 -11.12 -1.43
CA LEU A 19 16.22 -11.12 -0.01
C LEU A 19 15.07 -11.57 0.90
N ASN A 20 13.83 -11.27 0.50
CA ASN A 20 12.60 -11.59 1.24
C ASN A 20 11.90 -12.86 0.72
N GLY A 21 12.60 -13.72 -0.03
CA GLY A 21 12.08 -15.01 -0.47
C GLY A 21 11.01 -14.95 -1.57
N ILE A 22 10.79 -13.79 -2.20
CA ILE A 22 9.88 -13.66 -3.34
C ILE A 22 10.59 -14.18 -4.59
N ILE A 23 9.91 -15.07 -5.31
CA ILE A 23 10.42 -15.69 -6.54
C ILE A 23 9.70 -15.07 -7.74
N CYS A 24 10.48 -14.63 -8.73
CA CYS A 24 9.97 -14.07 -9.99
C CYS A 24 10.44 -14.95 -11.16
N HIS A 25 9.53 -15.41 -12.01
CA HIS A 25 9.80 -16.33 -13.10
C HIS A 25 9.72 -15.61 -14.46
N GLY A 26 10.87 -15.27 -15.03
CA GLY A 26 10.95 -14.63 -16.35
C GLY A 26 10.21 -13.29 -16.44
N VAL A 27 10.13 -12.56 -15.33
CA VAL A 27 9.56 -11.21 -15.26
C VAL A 27 10.57 -10.24 -14.66
N ALA A 28 10.44 -8.96 -14.99
CA ALA A 28 11.17 -7.86 -14.36
C ALA A 28 10.23 -6.73 -13.94
N PHE A 29 10.75 -5.81 -13.14
CA PHE A 29 10.05 -4.60 -12.71
C PHE A 29 10.67 -3.39 -13.39
N GLU A 30 9.89 -2.65 -14.17
CA GLU A 30 10.36 -1.51 -14.95
C GLU A 30 9.31 -0.40 -14.95
N CYS A 31 9.73 0.85 -15.13
CA CYS A 31 8.78 1.93 -15.44
C CYS A 31 8.27 1.77 -16.87
N PHE A 32 6.95 1.70 -17.03
CA PHE A 32 6.30 1.45 -18.31
C PHE A 32 5.64 2.71 -18.86
N GLN A 33 5.90 3.00 -20.13
CA GLN A 33 5.19 4.00 -20.91
C GLN A 33 4.32 3.28 -21.94
N SER A 34 3.02 3.61 -21.98
CA SER A 34 2.15 3.07 -23.03
C SER A 34 2.47 3.69 -24.39
N SER A 35 1.95 3.08 -25.45
CA SER A 35 2.20 3.47 -26.84
C SER A 35 1.80 4.91 -27.19
N ASP A 36 0.89 5.51 -26.43
CA ASP A 36 0.45 6.90 -26.53
C ASP A 36 1.37 7.88 -25.76
N GLY A 37 2.45 7.39 -25.14
CA GLY A 37 3.38 8.17 -24.33
C GLY A 37 2.92 8.39 -22.88
N THR A 38 1.78 7.81 -22.47
CA THR A 38 1.30 7.93 -21.10
C THR A 38 2.19 7.11 -20.16
N ASP A 39 2.73 7.75 -19.13
CA ASP A 39 3.45 7.06 -18.05
C ASP A 39 2.46 6.24 -17.20
N LYS A 40 2.73 4.94 -17.09
CA LYS A 40 1.94 3.99 -16.29
C LYS A 40 2.64 3.61 -14.98
N GLY A 41 3.74 4.27 -14.64
CA GLY A 41 4.55 3.97 -13.47
C GLY A 41 5.23 2.60 -13.56
N SER A 42 5.56 2.02 -12.41
CA SER A 42 6.21 0.71 -12.33
C SER A 42 5.25 -0.41 -12.74
N ALA A 43 5.77 -1.37 -13.50
CA ALA A 43 5.03 -2.48 -14.09
C ALA A 43 5.80 -3.81 -13.97
N VAL A 44 5.07 -4.92 -14.02
CA VAL A 44 5.64 -6.26 -14.26
C VAL A 44 5.74 -6.52 -15.76
N ILE A 45 6.95 -6.78 -16.25
CA ILE A 45 7.24 -6.99 -17.67
C ILE A 45 7.76 -8.41 -17.88
N ALA A 46 7.10 -9.19 -18.76
CA ALA A 46 7.59 -10.48 -19.18
C ALA A 46 8.88 -10.36 -20.00
N LYS A 47 9.88 -11.21 -19.72
CA LYS A 47 11.16 -11.27 -20.43
C LYS A 47 11.22 -12.37 -21.48
N GLU A 48 10.18 -13.19 -21.53
CA GLU A 48 10.00 -14.31 -22.43
C GLU A 48 8.51 -14.52 -22.67
N GLU A 49 8.15 -15.33 -23.67
CA GLU A 49 6.75 -15.70 -23.91
C GLU A 49 6.19 -16.47 -22.71
N LYS A 50 4.99 -16.08 -22.28
CA LYS A 50 4.30 -16.67 -21.12
C LYS A 50 3.07 -17.45 -21.57
N TYR A 51 2.86 -18.60 -20.92
CA TYR A 51 1.77 -19.51 -21.24
C TYR A 51 0.67 -19.44 -20.17
N ASN A 52 -0.57 -19.23 -20.61
CA ASN A 52 -1.72 -19.06 -19.72
C ASN A 52 -2.49 -20.37 -19.46
N GLY A 53 -1.91 -21.53 -19.80
CA GLY A 53 -2.64 -22.80 -19.78
C GLY A 53 -3.57 -22.97 -20.98
N ASP A 54 -4.11 -24.18 -21.14
CA ASP A 54 -5.23 -24.48 -22.03
C ASP A 54 -6.48 -24.62 -21.14
N PRO A 55 -7.47 -23.71 -21.24
CA PRO A 55 -8.66 -23.77 -20.40
C PRO A 55 -9.51 -25.03 -20.64
N ALA A 56 -9.27 -25.80 -21.71
CA ALA A 56 -9.92 -27.06 -21.99
C ALA A 56 -9.20 -28.30 -21.42
N SER A 57 -8.04 -28.12 -20.78
CA SER A 57 -7.20 -29.21 -20.24
C SER A 57 -6.87 -29.00 -18.76
N GLU A 58 -7.35 -29.90 -17.90
CA GLU A 58 -7.05 -29.86 -16.45
C GLU A 58 -5.55 -30.04 -16.13
N ASP A 59 -4.78 -30.65 -17.05
CA ASP A 59 -3.33 -30.83 -16.92
C ASP A 59 -2.52 -29.59 -17.34
N SER A 60 -3.17 -28.60 -17.96
CA SER A 60 -2.51 -27.41 -18.50
C SER A 60 -2.66 -26.22 -17.56
N ARG A 61 -1.79 -26.16 -16.54
CA ARG A 61 -1.76 -25.06 -15.56
C ARG A 61 -1.07 -23.82 -16.14
N PRO A 62 -1.54 -22.60 -15.78
CA PRO A 62 -0.86 -21.37 -16.16
C PRO A 62 0.53 -21.30 -15.52
N GLU A 63 1.44 -20.59 -16.18
CA GLU A 63 2.76 -20.35 -15.63
C GLU A 63 2.71 -19.39 -14.44
N ILE A 64 3.34 -19.78 -13.32
CA ILE A 64 3.44 -18.94 -12.14
C ILE A 64 4.48 -17.84 -12.41
N LEU A 65 4.03 -16.58 -12.44
CA LEU A 65 4.92 -15.44 -12.69
C LEU A 65 5.66 -14.97 -11.43
N ILE A 66 4.96 -14.91 -10.29
CA ILE A 66 5.49 -14.41 -9.02
C ILE A 66 4.95 -15.31 -7.90
N ARG A 67 5.84 -15.80 -7.02
CA ARG A 67 5.48 -16.50 -5.78
C ARG A 67 5.92 -15.67 -4.58
N VAL A 68 4.97 -15.35 -3.70
CA VAL A 68 5.19 -14.50 -2.53
C VAL A 68 4.98 -15.32 -1.26
N PRO A 69 5.94 -15.33 -0.31
CA PRO A 69 5.78 -15.98 0.98
C PRO A 69 4.57 -15.41 1.78
N PRO A 70 3.82 -16.24 2.54
CA PRO A 70 2.68 -15.79 3.31
C PRO A 70 3.01 -14.68 4.32
N ASP A 71 4.20 -14.71 4.91
CA ASP A 71 4.69 -13.70 5.86
C ASP A 71 5.05 -12.35 5.19
N MET A 72 5.02 -12.27 3.87
CA MET A 72 5.14 -11.02 3.10
C MET A 72 3.80 -10.42 2.70
N VAL A 73 2.69 -11.17 2.79
CA VAL A 73 1.35 -10.70 2.43
C VAL A 73 0.80 -9.81 3.55
N LEU A 74 0.66 -8.51 3.27
CA LEU A 74 0.14 -7.54 4.25
C LEU A 74 -1.38 -7.68 4.37
N SER A 75 -1.77 -8.63 5.21
CA SER A 75 -3.12 -8.90 5.67
C SER A 75 -3.35 -8.36 7.08
N LEU A 76 -4.59 -8.44 7.57
CA LEU A 76 -4.92 -8.15 8.98
C LEU A 76 -4.08 -9.03 9.92
N GLU A 77 -3.95 -10.32 9.62
CA GLU A 77 -3.19 -11.27 10.44
C GLU A 77 -1.71 -10.90 10.53
N LEU A 78 -1.09 -10.47 9.41
CA LEU A 78 0.29 -10.04 9.42
C LEU A 78 0.48 -8.77 10.27
N VAL A 79 -0.45 -7.81 10.18
CA VAL A 79 -0.42 -6.59 11.02
C VAL A 79 -0.54 -6.96 12.51
N ASP A 80 -1.44 -7.87 12.86
CA ASP A 80 -1.61 -8.36 14.24
C ASP A 80 -0.34 -9.08 14.73
N SER A 81 0.34 -9.82 13.85
CA SER A 81 1.63 -10.44 14.16
C SER A 81 2.70 -9.38 14.48
N TYR A 82 2.83 -8.35 13.65
CA TYR A 82 3.77 -7.24 13.92
C TYR A 82 3.44 -6.48 15.21
N ALA A 83 2.15 -6.27 15.52
CA ALA A 83 1.72 -5.58 16.73
C ALA A 83 2.11 -6.30 18.03
N LYS A 84 2.40 -7.61 17.98
CA LYS A 84 2.93 -8.35 19.14
C LYS A 84 4.35 -7.87 19.52
N SER A 85 5.17 -7.51 18.53
CA SER A 85 6.56 -7.07 18.70
C SER A 85 6.76 -5.55 18.62
N ASP A 86 5.90 -4.83 17.93
CA ASP A 86 5.96 -3.37 17.78
C ASP A 86 4.94 -2.70 18.71
N ARG A 87 5.44 -2.17 19.84
CA ARG A 87 4.59 -1.47 20.81
C ARG A 87 3.89 -0.25 20.22
N TYR A 88 4.53 0.46 19.29
CA TYR A 88 4.00 1.71 18.74
C TYR A 88 2.82 1.41 17.82
N LEU A 89 2.94 0.35 17.02
CA LEU A 89 1.85 -0.15 16.20
C LEU A 89 0.66 -0.56 17.07
N ARG A 90 0.92 -1.37 18.11
CA ARG A 90 -0.13 -1.83 19.02
C ARG A 90 -0.85 -0.67 19.72
N GLU A 91 -0.12 0.31 20.24
CA GLU A 91 -0.70 1.48 20.91
C GLU A 91 -1.68 2.24 20.01
N VAL A 92 -1.36 2.41 18.72
CA VAL A 92 -2.24 3.10 17.77
C VAL A 92 -3.45 2.24 17.41
N LEU A 93 -3.24 0.95 17.12
CA LEU A 93 -4.33 0.02 16.80
C LEU A 93 -5.33 -0.10 17.95
N ASP A 94 -4.84 -0.21 19.19
CA ASP A 94 -5.68 -0.29 20.38
C ASP A 94 -6.45 1.02 20.60
N ALA A 95 -5.81 2.16 20.39
CA ALA A 95 -6.43 3.47 20.59
C ALA A 95 -7.56 3.77 19.60
N VAL A 96 -7.40 3.39 18.33
CA VAL A 96 -8.45 3.64 17.31
C VAL A 96 -9.63 2.67 17.40
N GLY A 97 -9.55 1.62 18.24
CA GLY A 97 -10.64 0.71 18.56
C GLY A 97 -11.06 -0.19 17.38
N GLU A 98 -12.37 -0.30 17.14
CA GLU A 98 -12.93 -1.21 16.13
C GLU A 98 -12.35 -0.99 14.73
N TYR A 99 -12.08 0.25 14.37
CA TYR A 99 -11.49 0.58 13.07
C TYR A 99 -10.11 -0.08 12.88
N GLY A 100 -9.28 -0.08 13.93
CA GLY A 100 -7.96 -0.73 13.93
C GLY A 100 -8.02 -2.26 13.86
N ARG A 101 -9.20 -2.87 14.05
CA ARG A 101 -9.43 -4.32 13.91
C ARG A 101 -9.99 -4.72 12.55
N THR A 102 -10.29 -3.75 11.69
CA THR A 102 -10.65 -4.03 10.29
C THR A 102 -9.38 -4.20 9.45
N ALA A 103 -9.41 -5.05 8.43
CA ALA A 103 -8.27 -5.22 7.52
C ALA A 103 -7.79 -3.88 6.94
N ARG A 104 -8.70 -3.06 6.40
CA ARG A 104 -8.35 -1.72 5.87
C ARG A 104 -7.73 -0.84 6.95
N GLY A 105 -8.37 -0.69 8.11
CA GLY A 105 -7.89 0.22 9.14
C GLY A 105 -6.53 -0.19 9.70
N ALA A 106 -6.35 -1.48 9.97
CA ALA A 106 -5.08 -2.05 10.42
C ALA A 106 -3.96 -1.82 9.40
N ILE A 107 -4.22 -2.10 8.12
CA ILE A 107 -3.24 -1.91 7.04
C ILE A 107 -2.90 -0.44 6.85
N LEU A 108 -3.87 0.49 6.87
CA LEU A 108 -3.58 1.92 6.73
C LEU A 108 -2.70 2.43 7.87
N ILE A 109 -3.00 2.02 9.10
CA ILE A 109 -2.22 2.36 10.30
C ILE A 109 -0.81 1.77 10.20
N PHE A 110 -0.69 0.51 9.78
CA PHE A 110 0.60 -0.14 9.57
C PHE A 110 1.46 0.62 8.55
N LEU A 111 0.91 0.94 7.38
CA LEU A 111 1.59 1.73 6.35
C LEU A 111 2.02 3.09 6.88
N LEU A 112 1.14 3.77 7.63
CA LEU A 112 1.44 5.06 8.23
C LEU A 112 2.61 4.99 9.22
N LEU A 113 2.69 3.92 10.01
CA LEU A 113 3.84 3.67 10.87
C LEU A 113 5.11 3.38 10.08
N GLN A 114 5.04 2.65 8.95
CA GLN A 114 6.22 2.44 8.10
C GLN A 114 6.71 3.76 7.47
N ILE A 115 5.81 4.66 7.09
CA ILE A 115 6.16 6.01 6.64
C ILE A 115 6.79 6.80 7.79
N THR A 116 6.22 6.74 8.99
CA THR A 116 6.77 7.40 10.19
C THR A 116 8.17 6.87 10.51
N TYR A 117 8.38 5.55 10.44
CA TYR A 117 9.68 4.90 10.61
C TYR A 117 10.71 5.40 9.59
N SER A 118 10.31 5.47 8.32
CA SER A 118 11.18 5.89 7.21
C SER A 118 11.48 7.39 7.18
N SER A 119 10.64 8.19 7.84
CA SER A 119 10.75 9.65 7.87
C SER A 119 11.67 10.17 8.98
N GLN A 120 12.07 9.32 9.92
CA GLN A 120 12.91 9.70 11.05
C GLN A 120 14.37 9.88 10.63
N GLU A 121 15.04 10.83 11.25
CA GLU A 121 16.50 10.99 11.13
C GLU A 121 17.22 9.81 11.79
N ASP A 122 18.40 9.46 11.29
CA ASP A 122 19.17 8.31 11.79
C ASP A 122 19.55 8.40 13.27
N ASN A 123 19.63 9.62 13.81
CA ASN A 123 19.96 9.92 15.20
C ASN A 123 18.70 10.18 16.08
N ALA A 124 17.49 10.05 15.53
CA ALA A 124 16.26 10.27 16.29
C ALA A 124 16.15 9.26 17.44
N GLN A 125 16.00 9.77 18.66
CA GLN A 125 15.83 8.95 19.87
C GLN A 125 14.65 9.47 20.70
N PRO A 126 13.68 8.61 21.06
CA PRO A 126 13.56 7.19 20.70
C PRO A 126 13.05 7.00 19.27
N ARG A 127 13.56 5.97 18.57
CA ARG A 127 13.04 5.57 17.26
C ARG A 127 11.64 4.97 17.39
N ILE A 128 10.70 5.48 16.61
CA ILE A 128 9.31 5.00 16.53
C ILE A 128 9.23 3.88 15.50
N GLY A 129 8.57 2.78 15.89
CA GLY A 129 8.37 1.59 15.07
C GLY A 129 9.55 0.61 15.06
N VAL A 130 9.32 -0.57 14.48
CA VAL A 130 10.31 -1.62 14.28
C VAL A 130 10.56 -1.86 12.79
N SER A 131 11.83 -1.93 12.39
CA SER A 131 12.21 -2.27 11.01
C SER A 131 11.72 -3.66 10.64
N ASN A 132 11.18 -3.80 9.44
CA ASN A 132 10.72 -5.07 8.88
C ASN A 132 10.76 -4.98 7.34
N PRO A 133 10.51 -6.04 6.58
CA PRO A 133 10.56 -5.98 5.11
C PRO A 133 9.74 -4.83 4.50
N TRP A 134 8.58 -4.49 5.09
CA TRP A 134 7.74 -3.39 4.63
C TRP A 134 8.31 -2.00 4.91
N SER A 135 9.23 -1.84 5.86
CA SER A 135 9.92 -0.55 6.07
C SER A 135 10.79 -0.17 4.87
N GLU A 136 11.27 -1.16 4.10
CA GLU A 136 11.93 -0.92 2.80
C GLU A 136 10.94 -0.96 1.63
N TYR A 137 9.99 -1.90 1.63
CA TYR A 137 9.06 -2.04 0.51
C TYR A 137 8.29 -0.75 0.20
N ILE A 138 7.89 -0.03 1.25
CA ILE A 138 7.13 1.20 1.12
C ILE A 138 7.85 2.27 0.29
N LYS A 139 9.18 2.20 0.19
CA LYS A 139 10.02 3.12 -0.60
C LYS A 139 9.92 2.87 -2.11
N PHE A 140 9.45 1.68 -2.53
CA PHE A 140 9.15 1.38 -3.94
C PHE A 140 7.72 1.79 -4.35
N LEU A 141 6.87 2.12 -3.38
CA LEU A 141 5.52 2.59 -3.69
C LEU A 141 5.57 3.98 -4.35
N PRO A 142 4.61 4.30 -5.23
CA PRO A 142 4.63 5.54 -5.99
C PRO A 142 4.47 6.77 -5.08
N ALA A 143 5.14 7.87 -5.43
CA ALA A 143 5.09 9.12 -4.67
C ALA A 143 3.74 9.84 -4.77
N SER A 144 3.01 9.59 -5.86
CA SER A 144 1.66 10.10 -6.09
C SER A 144 0.80 9.01 -6.70
N VAL A 145 -0.50 9.03 -6.38
CA VAL A 145 -1.49 8.15 -7.00
C VAL A 145 -2.55 9.06 -7.62
N PRO A 146 -2.82 8.96 -8.94
CA PRO A 146 -3.69 9.90 -9.65
C PRO A 146 -5.17 9.62 -9.37
N LEU A 147 -5.59 9.82 -8.11
CA LEU A 147 -6.96 9.65 -7.67
C LEU A 147 -7.66 11.01 -7.57
N PRO A 148 -8.98 11.06 -7.84
CA PRO A 148 -9.75 12.29 -7.67
C PRO A 148 -9.72 12.91 -6.27
N THR A 149 -9.36 12.15 -5.24
CA THR A 149 -9.15 12.65 -3.87
C THR A 149 -7.93 13.56 -3.72
N PHE A 150 -7.05 13.61 -4.72
CA PHE A 150 -5.91 14.51 -4.81
C PHE A 150 -6.07 15.61 -5.84
N TYR A 151 -7.22 15.68 -6.52
CA TYR A 151 -7.46 16.75 -7.47
C TYR A 151 -7.44 18.11 -6.77
N THR A 152 -6.77 19.06 -7.42
CA THR A 152 -6.84 20.49 -7.11
C THR A 152 -8.28 20.99 -7.23
N ASP A 153 -8.57 22.16 -6.67
CA ASP A 153 -9.90 22.75 -6.77
C ASP A 153 -10.32 22.99 -8.23
N ASP A 154 -9.36 23.35 -9.09
CA ASP A 154 -9.58 23.52 -10.53
C ASP A 154 -9.93 22.19 -11.21
N GLU A 155 -9.20 21.10 -10.92
CA GLU A 155 -9.52 19.77 -11.44
C GLU A 155 -10.85 19.24 -10.91
N ARG A 156 -11.18 19.50 -9.64
CA ARG A 156 -12.49 19.16 -9.06
C ARG A 156 -13.62 19.94 -9.72
N SER A 157 -13.36 21.14 -10.24
CA SER A 157 -14.35 21.90 -10.99
C SER A 157 -14.77 21.21 -12.29
N LEU A 158 -13.88 20.41 -12.89
CA LEU A 158 -14.20 19.63 -14.08
C LEU A 158 -15.21 18.50 -13.81
N LEU A 159 -15.43 18.16 -12.52
CA LEU A 159 -16.40 17.14 -12.12
C LEU A 159 -17.82 17.70 -11.96
N TYR A 160 -18.04 19.03 -12.02
CA TYR A 160 -19.37 19.61 -11.85
C TYR A 160 -20.38 19.03 -12.85
N GLY A 161 -21.53 18.61 -12.33
CA GLY A 161 -22.59 17.97 -13.12
C GLY A 161 -22.40 16.48 -13.38
N THR A 162 -21.34 15.86 -12.85
CA THR A 162 -21.12 14.41 -12.91
C THR A 162 -21.48 13.74 -11.58
N SER A 163 -21.88 12.48 -11.62
CA SER A 163 -22.05 11.65 -10.40
C SER A 163 -20.72 11.41 -9.66
N LEU A 164 -19.58 11.56 -10.36
CA LEU A 164 -18.26 11.40 -9.77
C LEU A 164 -17.98 12.51 -8.73
N LYS A 165 -18.46 13.74 -8.95
CA LYS A 165 -18.27 14.83 -7.97
C LYS A 165 -18.77 14.46 -6.58
N ASP A 166 -20.02 14.01 -6.49
CA ASP A 166 -20.64 13.68 -5.19
C ASP A 166 -19.93 12.49 -4.52
N ALA A 167 -19.49 11.51 -5.32
CA ALA A 167 -18.72 10.37 -4.82
C ALA A 167 -17.35 10.80 -4.27
N VAL A 168 -16.67 11.74 -4.93
CA VAL A 168 -15.38 12.28 -4.49
C VAL A 168 -15.54 13.11 -3.22
N ASP A 169 -16.53 14.01 -3.18
CA ASP A 169 -16.82 14.84 -2.00
C ASP A 169 -17.15 13.97 -0.79
N THR A 170 -17.99 12.93 -0.98
CA THR A 170 -18.31 11.96 0.06
C THR A 170 -17.08 11.20 0.54
N LYS A 171 -16.18 10.80 -0.38
CA LYS A 171 -14.95 10.09 -0.02
C LYS A 171 -14.00 10.98 0.78
N ILE A 172 -13.82 12.24 0.39
CA ILE A 172 -12.98 13.21 1.12
C ILE A 172 -13.54 13.40 2.53
N ALA A 173 -14.84 13.65 2.67
CA ALA A 173 -15.49 13.80 3.98
C ALA A 173 -15.40 12.53 4.85
N SER A 174 -15.39 11.33 4.24
CA SER A 174 -15.10 10.09 4.97
C SER A 174 -13.67 10.06 5.49
N LEU A 175 -12.69 10.39 4.65
CA LEU A 175 -11.28 10.41 5.04
C LEU A 175 -10.98 11.44 6.12
N GLU A 176 -11.60 12.62 6.07
CA GLU A 176 -11.47 13.64 7.12
C GLU A 176 -11.97 13.13 8.46
N ARG A 177 -13.13 12.45 8.49
CA ARG A 177 -13.66 11.83 9.70
C ARG A 177 -12.75 10.72 10.23
N GLU A 178 -12.20 9.89 9.35
CA GLU A 178 -11.24 8.85 9.73
C GLU A 178 -9.95 9.46 10.31
N PHE A 179 -9.43 10.52 9.70
CA PHE A 179 -8.23 11.21 10.17
C PHE A 179 -8.46 11.90 11.52
N GLU A 180 -9.62 12.54 11.70
CA GLU A 180 -9.99 13.15 12.98
C GLU A 180 -10.20 12.10 14.08
N HIS A 181 -10.77 10.94 13.73
CA HIS A 181 -10.86 9.80 14.65
C HIS A 181 -9.47 9.30 15.06
N LEU A 182 -8.54 9.14 14.11
CA LEU A 182 -7.14 8.79 14.40
C LEU A 182 -6.49 9.82 15.35
N ARG A 183 -6.64 11.11 15.06
CA ARG A 183 -6.08 12.20 15.85
C ARG A 183 -6.62 12.20 17.28
N THR A 184 -7.94 12.21 17.43
CA THR A 184 -8.58 12.25 18.76
C THR A 184 -8.28 11.01 19.59
N SER A 185 -8.19 9.84 18.96
CA SER A 185 -7.87 8.57 19.61
C SER A 185 -6.41 8.49 20.08
N THR A 186 -5.48 9.04 19.30
CA THR A 186 -4.02 8.90 19.55
C THR A 186 -3.38 10.11 20.21
N ALA A 187 -4.08 11.24 20.35
CA ALA A 187 -3.54 12.49 20.91
C ALA A 187 -2.98 12.36 22.34
N LYS A 188 -3.43 11.36 23.12
CA LYS A 188 -2.94 11.11 24.49
C LYS A 188 -1.74 10.15 24.53
N ILE A 189 -1.39 9.52 23.42
CA ILE A 189 -0.22 8.66 23.33
C ILE A 189 1.02 9.56 23.25
N PRO A 190 1.99 9.47 24.18
CA PRO A 190 3.06 10.47 24.28
C PRO A 190 3.87 10.66 23.00
N TRP A 191 4.16 9.57 22.27
CA TRP A 191 4.92 9.67 21.04
C TRP A 191 4.08 10.20 19.88
N CYS A 192 2.79 9.85 19.76
CA CYS A 192 1.92 10.43 18.74
C CYS A 192 1.73 11.92 19.00
N ALA A 193 1.51 12.31 20.26
CA ALA A 193 1.39 13.71 20.65
C ALA A 193 2.61 14.53 20.18
N ARG A 194 3.83 13.99 20.31
CA ARG A 194 5.06 14.62 19.88
C ARG A 194 5.29 14.56 18.36
N GLU A 195 5.26 13.38 17.77
CA GLU A 195 5.70 13.17 16.38
C GLU A 195 4.61 13.45 15.34
N TRP A 196 3.34 13.28 15.72
CA TRP A 196 2.21 13.42 14.79
C TRP A 196 1.45 14.72 15.00
N TRP A 197 1.17 15.09 16.25
CA TRP A 197 0.15 16.09 16.56
C TRP A 197 0.64 17.39 17.18
N ASP A 198 1.90 17.46 17.58
CA ASP A 198 2.48 18.65 18.20
C ASP A 198 2.45 19.84 17.24
N VAL A 199 2.27 21.05 17.77
CA VAL A 199 2.13 22.24 16.94
C VAL A 199 3.43 22.57 16.19
N ASP A 200 4.58 22.32 16.83
CA ASP A 200 5.89 22.68 16.29
C ASP A 200 6.57 21.47 15.62
N THR A 201 6.45 20.29 16.25
CA THR A 201 7.14 19.06 15.87
C THR A 201 6.27 18.02 15.18
N GLY A 202 4.95 18.18 15.19
CA GLY A 202 4.00 17.27 14.55
C GLY A 202 4.17 17.25 13.03
N ARG A 203 4.23 16.03 12.48
CA ARG A 203 4.50 15.81 11.06
C ARG A 203 3.35 15.17 10.29
N LEU A 204 2.36 14.63 10.99
CA LEU A 204 1.28 13.88 10.36
C LEU A 204 0.20 14.83 9.85
N THR A 205 -0.05 14.79 8.54
CA THR A 205 -1.06 15.60 7.88
C THR A 205 -2.18 14.77 7.28
N PHE A 206 -3.27 15.45 6.91
CA PHE A 206 -4.36 14.80 6.18
C PHE A 206 -3.92 14.23 4.82
N ASP A 207 -2.93 14.85 4.18
CA ASP A 207 -2.37 14.36 2.91
C ASP A 207 -1.68 13.00 3.09
N ASP A 208 -0.99 12.78 4.21
CA ASP A 208 -0.38 11.49 4.54
C ASP A 208 -1.45 10.40 4.72
N TRP A 209 -2.59 10.74 5.34
CA TRP A 209 -3.72 9.82 5.49
C TRP A 209 -4.39 9.50 4.15
N LYS A 210 -4.61 10.51 3.30
CA LYS A 210 -5.06 10.29 1.92
C LYS A 210 -4.09 9.41 1.15
N MET A 211 -2.78 9.58 1.37
CA MET A 211 -1.76 8.82 0.67
C MET A 211 -1.79 7.34 1.04
N VAL A 212 -1.91 6.99 2.33
CA VAL A 212 -2.04 5.57 2.71
C VAL A 212 -3.35 4.94 2.23
N ASP A 213 -4.48 5.67 2.24
CA ASP A 213 -5.73 5.19 1.62
C ASP A 213 -5.58 4.97 0.11
N ALA A 214 -4.85 5.86 -0.57
CA ALA A 214 -4.60 5.78 -2.00
C ALA A 214 -3.73 4.60 -2.38
N LEU A 215 -2.64 4.40 -1.64
CA LEU A 215 -1.77 3.24 -1.80
C LEU A 215 -2.54 1.94 -1.59
N TYR A 216 -3.31 1.85 -0.51
CA TYR A 216 -4.15 0.69 -0.24
C TYR A 216 -5.18 0.46 -1.36
N ARG A 217 -6.01 1.45 -1.70
CA ARG A 217 -7.13 1.22 -2.65
C ARG A 217 -6.68 0.86 -4.06
N SER A 218 -5.47 1.26 -4.44
CA SER A 218 -4.93 1.03 -5.79
C SER A 218 -4.18 -0.29 -5.91
N ARG A 219 -3.90 -0.96 -4.77
CA ARG A 219 -2.98 -2.11 -4.68
C ARG A 219 -3.51 -3.28 -3.87
N ALA A 220 -4.54 -3.07 -3.05
CA ALA A 220 -5.15 -4.12 -2.26
C ALA A 220 -5.90 -5.10 -3.18
N LEU A 221 -5.69 -6.38 -2.91
CA LEU A 221 -6.36 -7.50 -3.56
C LEU A 221 -7.31 -8.14 -2.56
N ASP A 222 -8.36 -8.79 -3.08
CA ASP A 222 -9.20 -9.68 -2.29
C ASP A 222 -8.74 -11.12 -2.57
N LEU A 223 -7.96 -11.69 -1.65
CA LEU A 223 -7.33 -12.99 -1.82
C LEU A 223 -8.24 -14.09 -1.23
N PRO A 224 -8.39 -15.23 -1.91
CA PRO A 224 -9.07 -16.40 -1.35
C PRO A 224 -8.48 -16.79 0.02
N GLY A 225 -9.34 -16.99 1.02
CA GLY A 225 -8.93 -17.39 2.38
C GLY A 225 -8.32 -16.27 3.25
N THR A 226 -7.61 -15.30 2.66
CA THR A 226 -6.96 -14.20 3.39
C THR A 226 -7.82 -12.92 3.45
N GLY A 227 -8.69 -12.70 2.46
CA GLY A 227 -9.46 -11.48 2.29
C GLY A 227 -8.61 -10.31 1.78
N HIS A 228 -8.95 -9.09 2.22
CA HIS A 228 -8.25 -7.89 1.80
C HIS A 228 -6.79 -7.84 2.27
N ALA A 229 -5.85 -7.79 1.33
CA ALA A 229 -4.42 -7.71 1.60
C ALA A 229 -3.66 -6.94 0.52
N MET A 230 -2.45 -6.49 0.84
CA MET A 230 -1.48 -6.00 -0.14
C MET A 230 -0.37 -7.03 -0.34
N VAL A 231 -0.08 -7.36 -1.59
CA VAL A 231 0.91 -8.38 -1.95
C VAL A 231 2.07 -7.69 -2.66
N PRO A 232 3.27 -7.62 -2.04
CA PRO A 232 4.40 -6.94 -2.64
C PRO A 232 4.81 -7.62 -3.95
N CYS A 233 5.36 -6.85 -4.89
CA CYS A 233 5.68 -7.25 -6.27
C CYS A 233 4.46 -7.56 -7.14
N VAL A 234 3.45 -8.27 -6.63
CA VAL A 234 2.20 -8.56 -7.36
C VAL A 234 1.39 -7.28 -7.58
N ASP A 235 1.38 -6.37 -6.60
CA ASP A 235 0.73 -5.06 -6.70
C ASP A 235 1.40 -4.08 -7.70
N MET A 236 2.50 -4.50 -8.36
CA MET A 236 3.11 -3.78 -9.48
C MET A 236 2.51 -4.19 -10.84
N ALA A 237 1.61 -5.18 -10.87
CA ALA A 237 0.91 -5.55 -12.09
C ALA A 237 -0.11 -4.46 -12.45
N ASN A 238 0.03 -3.89 -13.65
CA ASN A 238 -0.87 -2.86 -14.15
C ASN A 238 -2.16 -3.47 -14.71
N HIS A 239 -3.24 -2.70 -14.64
CA HIS A 239 -4.50 -3.06 -15.29
C HIS A 239 -4.40 -2.88 -16.82
N ALA A 240 -4.87 -3.87 -17.57
CA ALA A 240 -5.09 -3.79 -19.00
C ALA A 240 -6.60 -3.95 -19.29
N SER A 241 -7.15 -3.17 -20.22
CA SER A 241 -8.55 -3.30 -20.62
C SER A 241 -8.73 -4.38 -21.69
N GLY A 242 -9.78 -5.21 -21.57
CA GLY A 242 -10.17 -6.20 -22.57
C GLY A 242 -10.67 -7.52 -21.97
N ASP A 243 -11.23 -8.39 -22.81
CA ASP A 243 -11.82 -9.67 -22.41
C ASP A 243 -10.78 -10.73 -21.99
N ALA A 244 -9.49 -10.48 -22.24
CA ALA A 244 -8.38 -11.35 -21.85
C ALA A 244 -7.77 -10.99 -20.47
N THR A 245 -8.31 -9.99 -19.77
CA THR A 245 -7.79 -9.54 -18.48
C THR A 245 -8.31 -10.43 -17.35
N VAL A 246 -7.72 -11.61 -17.20
CA VAL A 246 -7.94 -12.49 -16.05
C VAL A 246 -6.65 -12.56 -15.27
N ALA A 247 -6.53 -11.76 -14.21
CA ALA A 247 -5.49 -11.98 -13.22
C ALA A 247 -5.92 -13.16 -12.35
N LEU A 248 -5.12 -14.23 -12.34
CA LEU A 248 -5.34 -15.41 -11.51
C LEU A 248 -4.42 -15.32 -10.30
N TYR A 249 -5.00 -15.40 -9.11
CA TYR A 249 -4.29 -15.49 -7.85
C TYR A 249 -4.70 -16.78 -7.16
N GLU A 250 -3.73 -17.62 -6.85
CA GLU A 250 -3.92 -18.86 -6.09
C GLU A 250 -3.18 -18.75 -4.77
N THR A 251 -3.74 -19.37 -3.73
CA THR A 251 -3.07 -19.54 -2.43
C THR A 251 -2.79 -21.02 -2.29
N ASP A 252 -1.52 -21.38 -2.10
CA ASP A 252 -1.12 -22.78 -1.93
C ASP A 252 -1.81 -23.35 -0.66
N GLU A 253 -2.36 -24.57 -0.76
CA GLU A 253 -2.76 -25.35 0.41
C GLU A 253 -1.50 -25.96 1.04
N GLU A 254 -0.91 -25.28 2.03
CA GLU A 254 0.26 -25.67 2.86
C GLU A 254 1.43 -26.42 2.18
#